data_AF-A0A9K3E004-F1
#
_entry.id   AF-A0A9K3E004-F1
#
_cell.length_a   1.000
_cell.length_b   1.000
_cell.length_c   1.000
_cell.angle_alpha   90.00
_cell.angle_beta   90.00
_cell.angle_gamma   90.00
#
_symmetry.space_group_name_H-M   'P 1'
#
loop_
_entity.id
_entity.type
_entity.pdbx_description
1 polymer ?
#
loop_
_entity_poly.entity_id
_entity_poly.type
_entity_poly.pdbx_seq_one_letter_code
_entity_poly.pdbx_strand_id
1 'polypeptide(L)'
;MTEYMLQEVEQMIPPQYRRRKNGAGETPQDLFSQKHTALVTKGESWMKNYMLVATLIATIVFPAAFTLPGGYKQNTGIPFFPQ
;
A
#
# COMPACT_ATOMS: atom_id res chain seq x y z
N MET A 1 6.50 7.85 -3.25
CA MET A 1 6.79 6.67 -4.11
C MET A 1 7.11 7.10 -5.54
N THR A 2 6.27 7.96 -6.14
CA THR A 2 6.51 8.55 -7.48
C THR A 2 7.80 9.39 -7.56
N GLU A 3 8.06 10.26 -6.58
CA GLU A 3 9.30 11.06 -6.53
C GLU A 3 10.57 10.20 -6.46
N TYR A 4 10.54 9.10 -5.70
CA TYR A 4 11.69 8.20 -5.57
C TYR A 4 11.96 7.44 -6.88
N MET A 5 10.90 6.90 -7.51
CA MET A 5 11.02 6.24 -8.81
C MET A 5 11.54 7.19 -9.90
N LEU A 6 11.10 8.45 -9.87
CA LEU A 6 11.60 9.49 -10.75
C LEU A 6 13.07 9.80 -10.49
N GLN A 7 13.48 9.93 -9.22
CA GLN A 7 14.87 10.19 -8.86
C GLN A 7 15.82 9.06 -9.30
N GLU A 8 15.42 7.80 -9.16
CA GLU A 8 16.20 6.64 -9.62
C GLU A 8 16.34 6.64 -11.15
N VAL A 9 15.24 6.87 -11.87
CA VAL A 9 15.26 6.98 -13.34
C VAL A 9 16.06 8.20 -13.80
N GLU A 10 16.00 9.31 -13.08
CA GLU A 10 16.74 10.53 -13.35
C GLU A 10 18.27 10.35 -13.21
N GLN A 11 18.71 9.45 -12.32
CA GLN A 11 20.11 9.06 -12.19
C GLN A 11 20.60 8.18 -13.35
N MET A 12 19.72 7.41 -13.99
CA MET A 12 20.04 6.63 -15.19
C MET A 12 20.16 7.51 -16.45
N ILE A 13 19.62 8.73 -16.39
CA ILE A 13 19.66 9.69 -17.50
C ILE A 13 20.90 10.59 -17.35
N PRO A 14 21.72 10.74 -18.41
CA PRO A 14 22.83 11.69 -18.40
C PRO A 14 22.37 13.10 -18.02
N PRO A 15 23.14 13.86 -17.20
CA PRO A 15 22.71 15.16 -16.67
C PRO A 15 22.19 16.14 -17.72
N GLN A 16 22.83 16.16 -18.89
CA GLN A 16 22.48 16.98 -20.04
C GLN A 16 21.08 16.72 -20.62
N TYR A 17 20.51 15.55 -20.36
CA TYR A 17 19.23 15.13 -20.94
C TYR A 17 18.04 15.20 -19.97
N ARG A 18 18.26 15.34 -18.66
CA ARG A 18 17.17 15.35 -17.65
C ARG A 18 16.11 16.43 -17.88
N ARG A 19 16.53 17.59 -18.37
CA ARG A 19 15.63 18.71 -18.69
C ARG A 19 15.47 18.93 -20.19
N ARG A 20 16.09 18.10 -21.03
CA ARG A 20 16.02 18.25 -22.48
C ARG A 20 14.65 17.80 -22.96
N LYS A 21 14.00 18.67 -23.73
CA LYS A 21 12.72 18.34 -24.35
C LYS A 21 12.92 17.51 -25.63
N ASN A 22 12.05 16.54 -25.86
CA ASN A 22 11.97 15.83 -27.14
C ASN A 22 11.38 16.75 -28.23
N GLY A 23 11.23 16.23 -29.46
CA GLY A 23 10.62 16.98 -30.58
C GLY A 23 9.16 17.39 -30.34
N ALA A 24 8.47 16.77 -29.37
CA ALA A 24 7.12 17.11 -28.95
C ALA A 24 7.09 18.11 -27.77
N GLY A 25 8.24 18.56 -27.27
CA GLY A 25 8.32 19.52 -26.16
C GLY A 25 8.21 18.91 -24.75
N GLU A 26 8.25 17.58 -24.63
CA GLU A 26 8.11 16.84 -23.38
C GLU A 26 9.48 16.57 -22.73
N THR A 27 9.56 16.69 -21.41
CA THR A 27 10.76 16.27 -20.65
C THR A 27 10.74 14.75 -20.42
N PRO A 28 11.88 14.13 -20.06
CA PRO A 28 11.92 12.72 -19.67
C PRO A 28 10.96 12.39 -18.51
N GLN A 29 10.77 13.32 -17.57
CA GLN A 29 9.82 13.17 -16.46
C GLN A 29 8.36 13.11 -16.93
N ASP A 30 7.98 13.97 -17.88
CA ASP A 30 6.64 13.99 -18.47
C ASP A 30 6.36 12.66 -19.19
N LEU A 31 7.32 12.23 -20.01
CA LEU A 31 7.27 10.97 -20.77
C LEU A 31 7.15 9.77 -19.84
N PHE A 32 7.97 9.71 -18.78
CA PHE A 32 7.91 8.64 -17.80
C PHE A 32 6.55 8.58 -17.12
N SER A 33 6.04 9.72 -16.64
CA SER A 33 4.76 9.79 -15.94
C SER A 33 3.60 9.38 -16.85
N GLN A 34 3.60 9.84 -18.10
CA GLN A 34 2.59 9.48 -19.09
C GLN A 34 2.60 7.97 -19.38
N LYS A 35 3.78 7.39 -19.64
CA LYS A 35 3.90 5.96 -19.99
C LYS A 35 3.56 5.02 -18.83
N HIS A 36 3.78 5.47 -17.60
CA HIS A 36 3.54 4.64 -16.40
C HIS A 36 2.20 4.92 -15.71
N THR A 37 1.36 5.82 -16.25
CA THR A 37 0.04 6.14 -15.68
C THR A 37 -0.83 4.89 -15.52
N ALA A 38 -0.86 4.00 -16.52
CA ALA A 38 -1.64 2.77 -16.46
C ALA A 38 -1.20 1.82 -15.32
N LEU A 39 0.10 1.77 -15.03
CA LEU A 39 0.65 0.96 -13.94
C LEU A 39 0.26 1.54 -12.58
N VAL A 40 0.27 2.87 -12.44
CA VAL A 40 -0.20 3.55 -11.22
C VAL A 40 -1.68 3.25 -10.99
N THR A 41 -2.53 3.42 -11.99
CA THR A 41 -3.98 3.12 -11.86
C THR A 41 -4.25 1.66 -11.52
N LYS A 42 -3.50 0.73 -12.13
CA LYS A 42 -3.62 -0.70 -11.82
C LYS A 42 -3.16 -1.01 -10.38
N GLY A 43 -2.06 -0.40 -9.95
CA GLY A 43 -1.54 -0.53 -8.59
C GLY A 43 -2.52 0.01 -7.54
N GLU A 44 -3.13 1.16 -7.80
CA GLU A 44 -4.18 1.72 -6.94
C GLU A 44 -5.40 0.82 -6.83
N SER A 45 -5.88 0.27 -7.95
CA SER A 45 -7.00 -0.68 -7.95
C SER A 45 -6.66 -1.95 -7.17
N TRP A 46 -5.45 -2.50 -7.37
CA TRP A 46 -4.99 -3.69 -6.67
C TRP A 46 -4.89 -3.45 -5.16
N MET A 47 -4.31 -2.32 -4.74
CA MET A 47 -4.23 -1.96 -3.31
C MET A 47 -5.61 -1.79 -2.67
N LYS A 48 -6.58 -1.17 -3.36
CA LYS A 48 -7.95 -1.03 -2.85
C LYS A 48 -8.61 -2.38 -2.62
N ASN A 49 -8.52 -3.28 -3.59
CA ASN A 49 -9.09 -4.64 -3.48
C ASN A 49 -8.41 -5.43 -2.35
N TYR A 50 -7.07 -5.35 -2.25
CA TYR A 50 -6.34 -6.03 -1.19
C TYR A 50 -6.66 -5.46 0.19
N MET A 51 -6.79 -4.13 0.33
CA MET A 51 -7.17 -3.49 1.58
C MET A 51 -8.54 -3.96 2.06
N LEU A 52 -9.54 -4.04 1.17
CA LEU A 52 -10.87 -4.55 1.52
C LEU A 52 -10.81 -5.99 2.03
N VAL A 53 -10.05 -6.86 1.37
CA VAL A 53 -9.85 -8.26 1.80
C VAL A 53 -9.13 -8.33 3.15
N ALA A 54 -8.07 -7.55 3.34
CA ALA A 54 -7.33 -7.51 4.59
C ALA A 54 -8.19 -6.98 5.76
N THR A 55 -8.98 -5.93 5.52
CA THR A 55 -9.94 -5.41 6.51
C THR A 55 -10.97 -6.48 6.88
N LEU A 56 -11.55 -7.18 5.90
CA LEU A 56 -12.52 -8.25 6.16
C LEU A 56 -11.92 -9.37 7.03
N ILE A 57 -10.70 -9.82 6.70
CA ILE A 57 -9.99 -10.84 7.49
C ILE A 57 -9.73 -10.32 8.90
N ALA A 58 -9.24 -9.08 9.06
CA ALA A 58 -8.99 -8.49 10.36
C ALA A 58 -10.28 -8.40 11.20
N THR A 59 -11.41 -8.03 10.60
CA THR A 59 -12.71 -7.98 11.29
C THR A 59 -13.19 -9.36 11.76
N ILE A 60 -12.86 -10.44 11.04
CA ILE A 60 -13.21 -11.81 11.44
C ILE A 60 -12.25 -12.31 12.54
N VAL A 61 -10.94 -12.09 12.37
CA VAL A 61 -9.89 -12.62 13.25
C VAL A 61 -9.80 -11.86 14.57
N PHE A 62 -10.00 -10.53 14.56
CA PHE A 62 -9.91 -9.68 15.75
C PHE A 62 -10.82 -10.16 16.90
N PRO A 63 -12.14 -10.35 16.73
CA PRO A 63 -12.97 -10.87 17.81
C PRO A 63 -12.60 -12.31 18.18
N ALA A 64 -12.27 -13.17 17.21
CA ALA A 64 -11.90 -14.57 17.47
C ALA A 64 -10.71 -14.71 18.43
N ALA A 65 -9.73 -13.81 18.36
CA ALA A 65 -8.60 -13.76 19.30
C ALA A 65 -9.03 -13.49 20.76
N PHE A 66 -10.16 -12.81 20.97
CA PHE A 66 -10.71 -12.49 22.29
C PHE A 66 -11.93 -13.34 22.67
N THR A 67 -12.44 -14.19 21.77
CA THR A 67 -13.58 -15.09 22.05
C THR A 67 -13.12 -16.44 22.61
N LEU A 68 -11.87 -16.56 23.09
CA LEU A 68 -11.44 -17.74 23.83
C LEU A 68 -12.41 -17.99 24.99
N PRO A 69 -12.89 -19.23 25.19
CA PRO A 69 -13.85 -19.53 26.25
C PRO A 69 -13.18 -19.29 27.59
N GLY A 70 -13.39 -18.12 28.17
CA GLY A 70 -12.84 -17.78 29.46
C GLY A 70 -13.59 -16.62 30.08
N GLY A 71 -14.56 -16.93 30.94
CA GLY A 71 -15.29 -15.92 31.70
C GLY A 71 -14.45 -15.39 32.86
N TYR A 72 -14.77 -14.20 33.36
CA TYR A 72 -14.18 -13.70 34.60
C TYR A 72 -15.06 -14.09 35.78
N LYS A 73 -14.46 -14.53 36.90
CA LYS A 73 -15.23 -14.74 38.14
C LYS A 73 -15.79 -13.39 38.61
N GLN A 74 -17.12 -13.23 38.63
CA GLN A 74 -17.81 -11.97 38.98
C GLN A 74 -17.37 -11.36 40.32
N ASN A 75 -16.87 -12.17 41.26
CA ASN A 75 -16.49 -11.71 42.60
C ASN A 75 -15.01 -11.30 42.73
N THR A 76 -14.15 -11.71 41.79
CA THR A 76 -12.69 -11.46 41.89
C THR A 76 -12.08 -10.88 40.61
N GLY A 77 -12.79 -10.88 39.48
CA GLY A 77 -12.29 -10.38 38.20
C GLY A 77 -11.16 -11.23 37.60
N ILE A 78 -10.96 -12.45 38.10
CA ILE A 78 -9.90 -13.37 37.63
C ILE A 78 -10.42 -14.15 36.42
N PRO A 79 -9.67 -14.23 35.31
CA PRO A 79 -10.04 -15.01 34.14
C PRO A 79 -10.03 -16.52 34.47
N PHE A 80 -11.06 -17.24 34.02
CA PHE A 80 -11.25 -18.69 34.20
C PHE A 80 -11.55 -19.33 32.85
N PHE A 81 -10.81 -20.37 32.49
CA PHE A 81 -11.05 -21.19 31.31
C PHE A 81 -11.69 -22.52 31.74
N PRO A 82 -12.94 -22.86 31.33
CA PRO A 82 -13.51 -24.17 31.56
C PRO A 82 -12.76 -25.22 30.73
N GLN A 83 -12.45 -26.35 31.36
CA GLN A 83 -11.72 -27.49 30.79
C GLN A 83 -12.66 -28.46 30.09
#